data_AF-A0A4S4CFG0-F1
#
_entry.id   AF-A0A4S4CFG0-F1
#
_cell.length_a   1.000
_cell.length_b   1.000
_cell.length_c   1.000
_cell.angle_alpha   90.00
_cell.angle_beta   90.00
_cell.angle_gamma   90.00
#
_symmetry.space_group_name_H-M   'P 1'
#
loop_
_entity.id
_entity.type
_entity.pdbx_description
1 polymer ?
#
loop_
_entity_poly.entity_id
_entity_poly.type
_entity_poly.pdbx_seq_one_letter_code
_entity_poly.pdbx_strand_id
1 'polypeptide(L)' 'MTETLHVRWKPGTLDTLLVTSPHGTLEWNVLIFERIFGRAAMADLYLRGRAQVVRDALPQQTFTPNLPRRVA' A
#
# COMPACT_ATOMS: atom_id res chain seq x y z
N MET A 1 11.78 -10.26 2.80
CA MET A 1 12.29 -8.88 2.92
C MET A 1 11.17 -8.02 3.46
N THR A 2 11.44 -7.09 4.37
CA THR A 2 10.43 -6.15 4.89
C THR A 2 10.62 -4.78 4.27
N GLU A 3 9.53 -4.04 4.07
CA GLU A 3 9.57 -2.66 3.62
C GLU A 3 8.76 -1.73 4.54
N THR A 4 9.20 -0.49 4.64
CA THR A 4 8.51 0.57 5.39
C THR A 4 7.61 1.35 4.44
N LEU A 5 6.36 1.51 4.84
CA LEU A 5 5.36 2.30 4.14
C LEU A 5 5.10 3.61 4.88
N HIS A 6 5.07 4.70 4.13
CA HIS A 6 4.68 6.02 4.61
C HIS A 6 3.24 6.30 4.22
N VAL A 7 2.39 6.54 5.20
CA VAL A 7 0.94 6.68 5.02
C VAL A 7 0.50 8.08 5.40
N ARG A 8 -0.34 8.69 4.57
CA ARG A 8 -0.99 9.98 4.85
C ARG A 8 -2.37 10.05 4.19
N TRP A 9 -3.19 10.99 4.64
CA TRP A 9 -4.47 11.27 3.99
C TRP A 9 -4.29 11.84 2.58
N LYS A 10 -5.14 11.41 1.64
CA LYS A 10 -5.30 12.08 0.34
C LYS A 10 -6.16 13.34 0.55
N PRO A 11 -5.66 14.54 0.24
CA PRO A 11 -6.43 15.77 0.39
C PRO A 11 -7.74 15.73 -0.39
N GLY A 12 -8.81 16.28 0.20
CA GLY A 12 -10.13 16.32 -0.43
C GLY A 12 -10.89 14.99 -0.41
N THR A 13 -10.40 13.99 0.34
CA THR A 13 -11.09 12.71 0.54
C THR A 13 -11.23 12.41 2.02
N LEU A 14 -12.24 11.61 2.38
CA LEU A 14 -12.51 11.22 3.77
C LEU A 14 -12.02 9.80 4.09
N ASP A 15 -11.76 8.99 3.07
CA ASP A 15 -11.55 7.54 3.20
C ASP A 15 -10.33 7.04 2.40
N THR A 16 -9.60 7.93 1.72
CA THR A 16 -8.49 7.54 0.85
C THR A 16 -7.15 7.95 1.46
N LEU A 17 -6.21 7.00 1.45
CA LEU A 17 -4.85 7.13 1.95
C LEU A 17 -3.86 7.06 0.80
N LEU A 18 -2.84 7.90 0.84
CA LEU A 18 -1.65 7.79 0.01
C LEU A 18 -0.61 6.98 0.77
N VAL A 19 -0.26 5.83 0.21
CA VAL A 19 0.71 4.88 0.77
C VAL A 19 1.94 4.87 -0.12
N THR A 20 3.02 5.46 0.36
CA THR A 20 4.30 5.53 -0.35
C THR A 20 5.21 4.40 0.13
N SER A 21 5.62 3.56 -0.82
CA SER A 21 6.63 2.50 -0.68
C SER A 21 7.90 2.88 -1.48
N PRO A 22 9.02 2.17 -1.30
CA PRO A 22 10.20 2.33 -2.17
C PRO A 22 9.91 2.13 -3.66
N HIS A 23 8.82 1.44 -4.01
CA HIS A 23 8.44 1.12 -5.38
C HIS A 23 7.42 2.10 -5.99
N GLY A 24 7.00 3.11 -5.22
CA GLY A 24 6.02 4.10 -5.68
C GLY A 24 4.91 4.35 -4.65
N THR A 25 3.98 5.22 -5.05
CA THR A 25 2.82 5.59 -4.22
C THR A 25 1.55 4.96 -4.78
N LEU A 26 0.74 4.39 -3.89
CA LEU A 26 -0.55 3.78 -4.19
C LEU A 26 -1.65 4.42 -3.34
N GLU A 27 -2.88 4.34 -3.82
CA GLU A 27 -4.06 4.78 -3.10
C GLU A 27 -4.75 3.60 -2.43
N TRP A 28 -4.98 3.70 -1.12
CA TRP A 28 -5.65 2.67 -0.34
C TRP A 28 -6.91 3.24 0.30
N ASN A 29 -7.95 2.42 0.40
CA ASN A 29 -9.09 2.75 1.24
C ASN A 29 -8.71 2.57 2.72
N VAL A 30 -9.20 3.47 3.56
CA VAL A 30 -8.92 3.50 5.00
C VAL A 30 -9.32 2.21 5.73
N LEU A 31 -10.41 1.56 5.30
CA LEU A 31 -10.88 0.30 5.89
C LEU A 31 -9.92 -0.86 5.59
N ILE A 32 -9.29 -0.85 4.41
CA ILE A 32 -8.26 -1.83 4.05
C ILE A 32 -7.04 -1.64 4.96
N PHE A 33 -6.63 -0.39 5.19
CA PHE A 33 -5.51 -0.08 6.07
C PHE A 33 -5.76 -0.51 7.52
N GLU A 34 -6.93 -0.19 8.09
CA GLU A 34 -7.30 -0.62 9.45
C GLU A 34 -7.34 -2.15 9.56
N ARG A 35 -7.88 -2.83 8.54
CA ARG A 35 -7.94 -4.30 8.53
C ARG A 35 -6.55 -4.95 8.54
N ILE A 36 -5.57 -4.37 7.84
CA ILE A 36 -4.22 -4.95 7.71
C ILE A 36 -3.34 -4.60 8.91
N PHE A 37 -3.34 -3.34 9.34
CA PHE A 37 -2.40 -2.83 10.36
C PHE A 37 -3.02 -2.58 11.73
N GLY A 38 -4.34 -2.69 11.83
CA GLY A 38 -5.09 -2.58 13.08
C GLY A 38 -5.32 -1.15 13.56
N ARG A 39 -6.04 -1.06 14.67
CA ARG A 39 -6.51 0.21 15.26
C ARG A 39 -5.39 1.12 15.77
N ALA A 40 -4.28 0.55 16.24
CA ALA A 40 -3.17 1.36 16.76
C ALA A 40 -2.53 2.22 15.66
N ALA A 41 -2.24 1.63 14.50
CA ALA A 41 -1.73 2.35 13.33
C ALA A 41 -2.74 3.39 12.82
N MET A 42 -4.04 3.05 12.88
CA MET A 42 -5.11 3.97 12.51
C MET A 42 -5.21 5.17 13.46
N ALA A 43 -5.05 4.95 14.77
CA ALA A 43 -5.05 6.01 15.77
C ALA A 43 -3.90 7.01 15.54
N ASP A 44 -2.69 6.51 15.25
CA ASP A 44 -1.55 7.36 14.91
C ASP A 44 -1.82 8.21 13.67
N LEU A 45 -2.41 7.61 12.64
CA LEU A 45 -2.77 8.30 11.40
C LEU A 45 -3.81 9.41 11.64
N TYR A 46 -4.81 9.18 12.49
CA TYR A 46 -5.81 10.20 12.85
C TYR A 46 -5.20 11.33 13.68
N LEU A 47 -4.36 11.00 14.67
CA LEU A 47 -3.80 11.99 15.58
C LEU A 47 -2.71 12.85 14.94
N ARG A 48 -1.93 12.27 14.03
CA ARG A 48 -0.75 12.94 13.44
C ARG A 48 -0.93 13.31 11.97
N GLY A 49 -2.00 12.86 11.33
CA GLY A 49 -2.23 12.98 9.89
C GLY A 49 -1.32 12.09 9.03
N ARG A 50 -0.44 11.31 9.66
CA ARG A 50 0.53 10.42 9.02
C ARG A 50 0.88 9.23 9.91
N ALA A 51 1.22 8.10 9.29
CA ALA A 51 1.70 6.91 9.97
C ALA A 51 2.86 6.27 9.20
N GLN A 52 3.67 5.48 9.90
CA GLN A 52 4.69 4.61 9.31
C GLN A 52 4.40 3.18 9.75
N VAL A 53 4.34 2.25 8.79
CA VAL A 53 4.08 0.83 9.06
C VAL A 53 5.10 -0.02 8.33
N VAL A 54 5.44 -1.17 8.89
CA VAL A 54 6.33 -2.15 8.27
C VAL A 54 5.48 -3.31 7.77
N ARG A 55 5.73 -3.77 6.55
CA ARG A 55 5.12 -4.99 6.01
C ARG A 55 6.17 -5.90 5.41
N ASP A 56 5.81 -7.18 5.25
CA ASP A 56 6.57 -8.08 4.39
C ASP A 56 6.39 -7.66 2.93
N ALA A 57 7.52 -7.45 2.25
CA ALA A 57 7.55 -7.21 0.82
C ALA A 57 7.16 -8.50 0.11
N LEU A 58 6.10 -8.42 -0.71
CA LEU A 58 5.77 -9.51 -1.61
C LEU A 58 6.89 -9.63 -2.66
N PRO A 59 7.33 -10.85 -2.99
CA PRO A 59 8.28 -11.03 -4.09
C PRO A 59 7.66 -10.42 -5.35
N GLN A 60 8.44 -9.61 -6.08
CA GLN A 60 8.01 -9.03 -7.35
C GLN A 60 7.60 -10.19 -8.27
N GLN A 61 6.30 -10.38 -8.47
CA GLN A 61 5.81 -11.29 -9.49
C GLN A 61 6.12 -10.64 -10.84
N THR A 62 7.24 -11.05 -11.43
CA THR A 62 7.56 -10.72 -12.82
C THR A 62 6.44 -11.29 -13.68
N PHE A 63 5.58 -10.43 -14.20
CA PHE A 63 4.59 -10.85 -15.19
C PHE A 63 5.35 -11.26 -16.45
N THR A 64 5.44 -12.57 -16.72
CA THR A 64 5.90 -13.09 -18.00
C THR A 64 4.68 -13.23 -18.91
N PRO A 65 4.48 -12.35 -19.90
CA PRO A 65 3.41 -12.54 -20.87
C PRO A 65 3.69 -13.82 -21.66
N ASN A 66 2.79 -14.79 -21.57
CA ASN A 66 2.85 -16.02 -22.34
C ASN A 66 2.43 -15.70 -23.79
N LEU A 67 3.40 -15.52 -24.70
CA LEU A 67 3.11 -15.30 -26.11
C LEU A 67 2.65 -16.62 -26.75
N PRO A 68 1.48 -16.67 -27.41
CA PRO A 68 1.05 -17.89 -28.09
C PRO A 68 2.02 -18.21 -29.24
N ARG A 69 2.61 -19.41 -29.18
CA ARG A 69 3.42 -19.98 -30.27
C ARG A 69 2.54 -20.06 -31.52
N ARG A 70 2.80 -19.19 -32.50
CA ARG A 70 2.27 -19.38 -33.86
C ARG A 70 2.90 -20.64 -34.44
N VAL A 71 2.07 -21.64 -34.73
CA VAL A 71 2.46 -22.83 -35.50
C VAL A 71 2.49 -22.39 -36.98
N ALA A 72 3.61 -22.65 -37.64
CA ALA A 72 3.83 -22.40 -39.07
C ALA A 72 3.20 -23.49 -39.93
#